data_AF-A0A356VYS3-F1
#
_entry.id   AF-A0A356VYS3-F1
#
_cell.length_a   1.000
_cell.length_b   1.000
_cell.length_c   1.000
_cell.angle_alpha   90.00
_cell.angle_beta   90.00
_cell.angle_gamma   90.00
#
_symmetry.space_group_name_H-M   'P 1'
#
loop_
_entity.id
_entity.type
_entity.pdbx_description
1 polymer ?
#
loop_
_entity_poly.entity_id
_entity_poly.type
_entity_poly.pdbx_seq_one_letter_code
_entity_poly.pdbx_strand_id
1 'polypeptide(L)' 'MQRAAQPYELAPAYVFLGCDDSSDITGQVLHVNGGTVVS' A
#
# COMPACT_ATOMS: atom_id res chain seq x y z
N MET A 1 -11.14 -3.07 -9.83
CA MET A 1 -11.87 -1.78 -9.92
C MET A 1 -11.59 -1.15 -11.28
N GLN A 2 -12.57 -0.57 -11.97
CA GLN A 2 -12.39 -0.01 -13.33
C GLN A 2 -12.06 1.50 -13.31
N ARG A 3 -11.25 1.97 -12.35
CA ARG A 3 -10.78 3.35 -12.30
C ARG A 3 -9.41 3.46 -11.63
N ALA A 4 -8.71 4.57 -11.88
CA ALA A 4 -7.53 4.93 -11.11
C ALA A 4 -7.88 5.10 -9.63
N ALA A 5 -6.96 4.69 -8.75
CA ALA A 5 -7.09 4.90 -7.31
C ALA A 5 -7.03 6.40 -6.97
N GLN A 6 -7.81 6.80 -5.97
CA GLN A 6 -7.73 8.13 -5.38
C GLN A 6 -6.59 8.20 -4.36
N PRO A 7 -6.01 9.38 -4.10
CA PRO A 7 -4.90 9.52 -3.15
C PRO A 7 -5.21 8.95 -1.76
N TYR A 8 -6.43 9.14 -1.26
CA TYR A 8 -6.84 8.64 0.05
C TYR A 8 -6.92 7.10 0.11
N GLU A 9 -7.05 6.43 -1.03
CA GLU A 9 -7.07 4.96 -1.11
C GLU A 9 -5.65 4.38 -1.00
N LEU A 10 -4.62 5.19 -1.30
CA LEU A 10 -3.21 4.83 -1.15
C LEU A 10 -2.63 5.27 0.19
N ALA A 11 -3.12 6.37 0.77
CA ALA A 11 -2.61 6.95 2.00
C ALA A 11 -2.42 5.95 3.17
N PRO A 12 -3.34 5.00 3.43
CA PRO A 12 -3.17 4.03 4.51
C PRO A 12 -1.92 3.16 4.38
N ALA A 13 -1.48 2.86 3.15
CA ALA A 13 -0.27 2.08 2.92
C ALA A 13 0.98 2.86 3.34
N TYR A 14 1.02 4.17 3.10
CA TYR A 14 2.10 5.04 3.57
C TYR A 14 2.08 5.20 5.08
N VAL A 15 0.88 5.38 5.67
CA VAL A 15 0.73 5.46 7.13
C VAL A 15 1.18 4.18 7.79
N PHE A 16 0.81 3.01 7.23
CA PHE A 16 1.26 1.72 7.74
C PHE A 16 2.78 1.59 7.72
N LEU A 17 3.45 1.93 6.60
CA LEU A 17 4.91 1.85 6.52
C LEU A 17 5.63 2.90 7.39
N GLY A 18 4.94 3.98 7.76
CA GLY A 18 5.48 5.06 8.57
C GLY A 18 5.09 5.02 10.05
N CYS A 19 4.31 4.04 10.49
CA CYS A 19 3.88 3.95 11.89
C CYS A 19 4.81 3.05 12.72
N ASP A 20 4.75 3.21 14.04
CA ASP A 20 5.61 2.45 14.96
C ASP A 20 5.32 0.94 14.94
N ASP A 21 4.09 0.55 14.58
CA ASP A 21 3.69 -0.85 14.46
C ASP A 21 4.43 -1.59 13.33
N SER A 22 4.99 -0.86 12.35
CA SER A 22 5.77 -1.45 11.25
C SER A 22 7.28 -1.32 11.46
N SER A 23 7.74 -1.04 12.69
CA SER A 23 9.16 -0.79 12.99
C SER A 23 10.11 -1.94 12.61
N ASP A 24 9.63 -3.19 12.61
CA ASP A 24 10.40 -4.37 12.17
C ASP A 24 10.23 -4.71 10.67
N ILE A 25 9.41 -3.96 9.93
CA ILE A 25 9.14 -4.21 8.50
C ILE A 25 10.03 -3.31 7.64
N THR A 26 11.06 -3.90 7.03
CA THR A 26 12.01 -3.19 6.16
C THR A 26 12.29 -3.94 4.85
N GLY A 27 12.71 -3.20 3.83
CA GLY A 27 13.07 -3.72 2.51
C GLY A 27 11.90 -4.29 1.69
N GLN A 28 10.67 -4.12 2.15
CA GLN A 28 9.48 -4.65 1.47
C GLN A 28 8.92 -3.66 0.44
N VAL A 29 8.33 -4.21 -0.63
CA VAL A 29 7.52 -3.45 -1.59
C VAL A 29 6.06 -3.81 -1.36
N LEU A 30 5.24 -2.83 -0.98
CA LEU A 30 3.80 -3.00 -0.83
C LEU A 30 3.09 -2.61 -2.14
N HIS A 31 2.67 -3.62 -2.91
CA HIS A 31 2.01 -3.42 -4.20
C HIS A 31 0.51 -3.14 -4.01
N VAL A 32 0.13 -1.86 -3.94
CA VAL A 32 -1.27 -1.43 -3.79
C VAL A 32 -1.92 -1.23 -5.17
N ASN A 33 -2.42 -2.30 -5.78
CA ASN A 33 -2.98 -2.30 -7.15
C ASN A 33 -4.48 -2.64 -7.23
N GLY A 34 -5.19 -2.54 -6.12
CA GLY A 34 -6.63 -2.80 -6.07
C GLY A 34 -7.02 -4.27 -6.28
N GLY A 35 -6.12 -5.21 -5.97
CA GLY A 35 -6.37 -6.65 -6.07
C GLY A 35 -6.21 -7.23 -7.48
N THR A 36 -5.58 -6.47 -8.39
CA THR A 36 -5.28 -6.96 -9.73
C THR A 36 -4.19 -8.03 -9.63
N VAL A 37 -4.49 -9.25 -10.06
CA VAL A 37 -3.48 -10.31 -10.12
C VAL A 37 -2.46 -9.92 -11.19
N VAL A 38 -1.18 -9.90 -10.81
CA VAL A 38 -0.05 -9.69 -11.72
C VAL A 38 0.69 -11.02 -11.81
N SER A 39 0.84 -11.52 -13.03
CA SER A 39 1.49 -12.81 -13.35
C SER A 39 2.97 -12.65 -13.64
#